data_AF-A0A060CA87-F1
#
_entry.id   AF-A0A060CA87-F1
#
_cell.length_a   1.000
_cell.length_b   1.000
_cell.length_c   1.000
_cell.angle_alpha   90.00
_cell.angle_beta   90.00
_cell.angle_gamma   90.00
#
_symmetry.space_group_name_H-M   'P 1'
#
loop_
_entity.id
_entity.type
_entity.pdbx_description
1 polymer ?
#
loop_
_entity_poly.entity_id
_entity_poly.type
_entity_poly.pdbx_seq_one_letter_code
_entity_poly.pdbx_strand_id
1 'polypeptide(L)'
;HGLGSKLSNDPRWTAAYLERVTRMVNRDKNHPSVIIWSLGNESGRGPNHAAMAGWVHDFDITRPVHYEPAQGTPQAKGYIPPGDPRYPKPVDHSHRLQNPIDQPYVDIVSRMYPGIFTPALLAGQKNGDNRPIFFVEYSHAMGNSNGNLSEFWDIFRSTKRVIGGCIWEFKDQGLLKRTKEGTPY
;
A
#
# COMPACT_ATOMS: atom_id res chain seq x y z
N HIS A 1 2.60 -11.51 2.96
CA HIS A 1 2.74 -12.75 2.19
C HIS A 1 3.21 -13.90 3.09
N GLY A 2 2.97 -15.15 2.68
CA GLY A 2 3.30 -16.36 3.44
C GLY A 2 2.38 -16.62 4.64
N LEU A 3 2.55 -15.87 5.73
CA LEU A 3 1.79 -16.05 6.99
C LEU A 3 0.60 -15.08 7.14
N GLY A 4 0.29 -14.31 6.10
CA GLY A 4 -0.77 -13.30 6.13
C GLY A 4 -0.57 -12.33 7.30
N SER A 5 -1.61 -12.18 8.13
CA SER A 5 -1.60 -11.27 9.28
C SER A 5 -1.09 -11.91 10.58
N LYS A 6 -0.53 -13.12 10.57
CA LYS A 6 -0.16 -13.86 11.79
C LYS A 6 0.74 -13.05 12.72
N LEU A 7 1.88 -12.56 12.21
CA LEU A 7 2.83 -11.79 13.02
C LEU A 7 2.29 -10.41 13.40
N SER A 8 1.47 -9.81 12.53
CA SER A 8 0.83 -8.51 12.75
C SER A 8 -0.22 -8.51 13.86
N ASN A 9 -0.73 -9.69 14.23
CA ASN A 9 -1.67 -9.90 15.33
C ASN A 9 -1.04 -10.56 16.56
N ASP A 10 0.26 -10.87 16.52
CA ASP A 10 0.96 -11.49 17.64
C ASP A 10 1.66 -10.41 18.49
N PRO A 11 1.22 -10.17 19.74
CA PRO A 11 1.80 -9.11 20.57
C PRO A 11 3.27 -9.37 20.95
N ARG A 12 3.75 -10.62 20.83
CA ARG A 12 5.17 -10.92 21.05
C ARG A 12 6.06 -10.26 19.99
N TRP A 13 5.49 -9.87 18.85
CA TRP A 13 6.19 -9.18 17.78
C TRP A 13 6.03 -7.65 17.84
N THR A 14 5.25 -7.10 18.78
CA THR A 14 5.01 -5.64 18.85
C THR A 14 6.29 -4.84 18.96
N ALA A 15 7.24 -5.25 19.81
CA ALA A 15 8.54 -4.58 19.95
C ALA A 15 9.31 -4.55 18.62
N ALA A 16 9.35 -5.68 17.89
CA ALA A 16 10.04 -5.77 16.61
C ALA A 16 9.42 -4.86 15.53
N TYR A 17 8.10 -4.67 15.55
CA TYR A 17 7.40 -3.75 14.65
C TYR A 17 7.70 -2.29 15.02
N LEU A 18 7.58 -1.94 16.31
CA LEU A 18 7.83 -0.59 16.80
C LEU A 18 9.29 -0.16 16.61
N GLU A 19 10.26 -1.02 16.87
CA GLU A 19 11.68 -0.68 16.67
C GLU A 19 11.99 -0.33 15.21
N ARG A 20 11.38 -1.03 14.24
CA ARG A 20 11.60 -0.76 12.81
C ARG A 20 11.06 0.61 12.41
N VAL A 21 9.83 0.96 12.81
CA VAL A 21 9.24 2.25 12.45
C VAL A 21 9.89 3.40 13.22
N THR A 22 10.12 3.24 14.52
CA THR A 22 10.68 4.30 15.37
C THR A 22 12.10 4.65 14.95
N ARG A 23 12.93 3.67 14.58
CA ARG A 23 14.29 3.91 14.08
C ARG A 23 14.30 4.62 12.73
N MET A 24 13.40 4.23 11.81
CA MET A 24 13.25 4.89 10.50
C MET A 24 12.87 6.37 10.70
N VAL A 25 11.78 6.64 11.43
CA VAL A 25 11.29 8.00 11.64
C VAL A 25 12.31 8.86 12.39
N ASN A 26 12.94 8.32 13.45
CA ASN A 26 13.93 9.09 14.18
C ASN A 26 15.15 9.46 13.35
N ARG A 27 15.59 8.56 12.46
CA ARG A 27 16.71 8.83 11.56
C ARG A 27 16.36 9.89 10.51
N ASP A 28 15.14 9.84 9.95
CA ASP A 28 14.84 10.53 8.70
C ASP A 28 13.94 11.78 8.82
N LYS A 29 13.36 12.04 10.01
CA LYS A 29 12.39 13.13 10.26
C LYS A 29 12.78 14.54 9.80
N ASN A 30 14.08 14.82 9.68
CA ASN A 30 14.59 16.14 9.30
C ASN A 30 14.77 16.31 7.78
N HIS A 31 14.46 15.28 6.98
CA HIS A 31 14.54 15.39 5.52
C HIS A 31 13.24 15.98 4.95
N PRO A 32 13.29 17.15 4.27
CA PRO A 32 12.10 17.78 3.69
C PRO A 32 11.58 17.02 2.46
N SER A 33 12.41 16.19 1.83
CA SER A 33 12.01 15.32 0.72
C SER A 33 11.12 14.15 1.16
N VAL A 34 11.18 13.77 2.43
CA VAL A 34 10.28 12.75 2.98
C VAL A 34 8.96 13.44 3.29
N ILE A 35 7.88 13.02 2.63
CA ILE A 35 6.55 13.62 2.78
C ILE A 35 5.47 12.64 3.26
N ILE A 36 5.76 11.33 3.29
CA ILE A 36 4.84 10.27 3.72
C ILE A 36 5.65 9.22 4.49
N TRP A 37 5.11 8.73 5.61
CA TRP A 37 5.65 7.56 6.31
C TRP A 37 4.91 6.30 5.89
N SER A 38 5.60 5.28 5.39
CA SER A 38 5.00 3.96 5.15
C SER A 38 5.30 3.00 6.29
N LEU A 39 4.30 2.24 6.74
CA LEU A 39 4.48 1.25 7.83
C LEU A 39 5.14 -0.05 7.37
N GLY A 40 5.44 -0.19 6.09
CA GLY A 40 6.06 -1.37 5.51
C GLY A 40 5.25 -1.92 4.35
N ASN A 41 5.48 -3.20 4.03
CA ASN A 41 4.87 -3.83 2.85
C ASN A 41 4.34 -5.24 3.13
N GLU A 42 3.22 -5.57 2.49
CA GLU A 42 2.62 -6.91 2.40
C GLU A 42 2.64 -7.77 3.67
N SER A 43 2.61 -7.19 4.87
CA SER A 43 2.75 -7.93 6.13
C SER A 43 1.40 -8.25 6.77
N GLY A 44 0.32 -8.25 5.98
CA GLY A 44 -1.03 -8.30 6.50
C GLY A 44 -1.33 -7.08 7.40
N ARG A 45 -2.26 -7.20 8.33
CA ARG A 45 -2.66 -6.10 9.21
C ARG A 45 -3.05 -6.60 10.59
N GLY A 46 -2.91 -5.75 11.60
CA GLY A 46 -3.29 -6.10 12.97
C GLY A 46 -2.86 -5.02 13.97
N PRO A 47 -3.07 -5.26 15.27
CA PRO A 47 -2.73 -4.32 16.36
C PRO A 47 -1.30 -3.78 16.30
N ASN A 48 -0.33 -4.57 15.80
CA ASN A 48 1.05 -4.09 15.68
C ASN A 48 1.18 -2.92 14.71
N HIS A 49 0.44 -2.91 13.59
CA HIS A 49 0.41 -1.78 12.66
C HIS A 49 -0.33 -0.57 13.24
N ALA A 50 -1.41 -0.81 13.98
CA ALA A 50 -2.14 0.26 14.67
C ALA A 50 -1.24 0.95 15.73
N ALA A 51 -0.43 0.17 16.46
CA ALA A 51 0.54 0.71 17.42
C ALA A 51 1.64 1.53 16.72
N MET A 52 2.16 1.05 15.58
CA MET A 52 3.12 1.81 14.78
C MET A 52 2.53 3.14 14.31
N ALA A 53 1.34 3.12 13.72
CA ALA A 53 0.65 4.32 13.26
C ALA A 53 0.41 5.32 14.40
N GLY A 54 -0.15 4.84 15.53
CA GLY A 54 -0.41 5.68 16.69
C GLY A 54 0.86 6.36 17.24
N TRP A 55 1.99 5.64 17.27
CA TRP A 55 3.26 6.25 17.65
C TRP A 55 3.74 7.31 16.65
N VAL A 56 3.63 7.04 15.34
CA VAL A 56 4.04 8.01 14.31
C VAL A 56 3.18 9.27 14.36
N HIS A 57 1.86 9.13 14.49
CA HIS A 57 0.93 10.25 14.57
C HIS A 57 1.15 11.13 15.82
N ASP A 58 1.53 10.54 16.94
CA ASP A 58 1.88 11.29 18.16
C ASP A 58 3.23 12.01 18.03
N PHE A 59 4.22 11.34 17.41
CA PHE A 59 5.59 11.85 17.32
C PHE A 59 5.81 12.87 16.19
N ASP A 60 5.25 12.64 15.00
CA ASP A 60 5.42 13.50 13.82
C ASP A 60 4.05 13.87 13.21
N ILE A 61 3.52 15.01 13.66
CA ILE A 61 2.26 15.58 13.15
C ILE A 61 2.38 16.21 11.75
N THR A 62 3.57 16.22 11.14
CA THR A 62 3.83 16.97 9.89
C THR A 62 3.67 16.13 8.63
N ARG A 63 3.53 14.80 8.74
CA ARG A 63 3.49 13.87 7.61
C ARG A 63 2.39 12.82 7.76
N PRO A 64 1.65 12.50 6.69
CA PRO A 64 0.69 11.40 6.70
C PRO A 64 1.36 10.02 6.79
N VAL A 65 0.60 9.07 7.34
CA VAL A 65 0.92 7.65 7.43
C VAL A 65 0.20 6.86 6.33
N HIS A 66 0.97 6.01 5.65
CA HIS A 66 0.54 5.13 4.57
C HIS A 66 0.78 3.67 4.93
N TYR A 67 -0.15 2.78 4.58
CA TYR A 67 0.08 1.33 4.59
C TYR A 67 -0.94 0.61 3.71
N GLU A 68 -0.51 -0.02 2.61
CA GLU A 68 -1.42 -0.66 1.65
C GLU A 68 -2.26 -1.79 2.23
N PRO A 69 -1.72 -2.68 3.09
CA PRO A 69 -2.51 -3.77 3.66
C PRO A 69 -3.53 -3.35 4.72
N ALA A 70 -3.66 -2.06 5.06
CA ALA A 70 -4.62 -1.55 6.04
C ALA A 70 -6.09 -1.59 5.56
N GLN A 71 -6.43 -2.50 4.64
CA GLN A 71 -7.70 -2.53 3.92
C GLN A 71 -8.84 -3.09 4.76
N GLY A 72 -10.00 -2.46 4.63
CA GLY A 72 -11.24 -2.81 5.34
C GLY A 72 -11.19 -2.59 6.85
N THR A 73 -12.33 -2.71 7.55
CA THR A 73 -12.40 -2.57 9.01
C THR A 73 -13.43 -3.56 9.55
N PRO A 74 -13.03 -4.62 10.27
CA PRO A 74 -13.95 -5.67 10.72
C PRO A 74 -15.11 -5.18 11.60
N GLN A 75 -14.91 -4.06 12.29
CA GLN A 75 -15.91 -3.45 13.16
C GLN A 75 -16.92 -2.56 12.41
N ALA A 76 -16.65 -2.23 11.14
CA ALA A 76 -17.51 -1.37 10.36
C ALA A 76 -18.78 -2.10 9.90
N LYS A 77 -19.92 -1.42 9.97
CA LYS A 77 -21.20 -1.95 9.46
C LYS A 77 -21.08 -2.24 7.96
N GLY A 78 -21.39 -3.46 7.56
CA GLY A 78 -21.28 -3.91 6.16
C GLY A 78 -19.93 -4.52 5.80
N TYR A 79 -19.04 -4.74 6.78
CA TYR A 79 -17.82 -5.52 6.57
C TYR A 79 -18.14 -6.93 6.06
N ILE A 80 -17.49 -7.28 4.96
CA ILE A 80 -17.54 -8.62 4.38
C ILE A 80 -16.35 -9.40 4.94
N PRO A 81 -16.55 -10.51 5.67
CA PRO A 81 -15.45 -11.30 6.23
C PRO A 81 -14.78 -12.19 5.16
N PRO A 82 -13.52 -12.63 5.34
CA PRO A 82 -12.80 -13.46 4.37
C PRO A 82 -13.48 -14.76 3.94
N GLY A 83 -14.37 -15.32 4.77
CA GLY A 83 -15.13 -16.53 4.45
C GLY A 83 -16.42 -16.28 3.64
N ASP A 84 -16.81 -15.03 3.42
CA ASP A 84 -17.97 -14.68 2.62
C ASP A 84 -17.60 -14.71 1.12
N PRO A 85 -18.41 -15.32 0.24
CA PRO A 85 -18.14 -15.37 -1.21
C PRO A 85 -17.98 -14.00 -1.88
N ARG A 86 -18.51 -12.93 -1.25
CA ARG A 86 -18.39 -11.55 -1.74
C ARG A 86 -17.08 -10.88 -1.32
N TYR A 87 -16.26 -11.53 -0.49
CA TYR A 87 -15.00 -10.98 -0.05
C TYR A 87 -14.09 -10.70 -1.24
N PRO A 88 -13.46 -9.52 -1.34
CA PRO A 88 -12.53 -9.22 -2.42
C PRO A 88 -11.44 -10.29 -2.50
N LYS A 89 -11.33 -10.95 -3.66
CA LYS A 89 -10.37 -12.04 -3.84
C LYS A 89 -8.95 -11.51 -3.66
N PRO A 90 -8.11 -12.12 -2.80
CA PRO A 90 -6.77 -11.61 -2.53
C PRO A 90 -5.89 -11.44 -3.78
N VAL A 91 -6.08 -12.33 -4.77
CA VAL A 91 -5.34 -12.38 -6.03
C VAL A 91 -5.81 -11.37 -7.07
N ASP A 92 -7.00 -10.78 -6.89
CA ASP A 92 -7.54 -9.79 -7.82
C ASP A 92 -7.21 -8.38 -7.33
N HIS A 93 -5.98 -7.96 -7.61
CA HIS A 93 -5.49 -6.63 -7.25
C HIS A 93 -6.27 -5.51 -7.96
N SER A 94 -6.69 -5.76 -9.21
CA SER A 94 -7.35 -4.76 -10.05
C SER A 94 -8.74 -4.37 -9.56
N HIS A 95 -9.48 -5.26 -8.91
CA HIS A 95 -10.84 -4.97 -8.40
C HIS A 95 -10.88 -4.67 -6.90
N ARG A 96 -9.74 -4.35 -6.26
CA ARG A 96 -9.73 -4.06 -4.82
C ARG A 96 -10.52 -2.79 -4.50
N LEU A 97 -11.49 -2.95 -3.61
CA LEU A 97 -12.31 -1.89 -3.02
C LEU A 97 -11.92 -1.67 -1.55
N GLN A 98 -12.45 -0.62 -0.94
CA GLN A 98 -12.56 -0.57 0.52
C GLN A 98 -13.69 -1.50 1.00
N ASN A 99 -13.47 -2.20 2.11
CA ASN A 99 -14.43 -3.16 2.65
C ASN A 99 -14.84 -2.84 4.10
N PRO A 100 -15.94 -2.09 4.31
CA PRO A 100 -16.41 -1.03 3.42
C PRO A 100 -15.55 0.23 3.51
N ILE A 101 -14.72 0.34 4.56
CA ILE A 101 -13.80 1.45 4.83
C ILE A 101 -12.47 0.89 5.34
N ASP A 102 -11.37 1.46 4.88
CA ASP A 102 -10.03 1.08 5.32
C ASP A 102 -9.75 1.58 6.74
N GLN A 103 -8.77 0.96 7.40
CA GLN A 103 -8.44 1.23 8.79
C GLN A 103 -8.19 2.72 9.05
N PRO A 104 -8.70 3.28 10.17
CA PRO A 104 -8.63 4.72 10.43
C PRO A 104 -7.22 5.19 10.84
N TYR A 105 -6.32 4.26 11.17
CA TYR A 105 -4.94 4.58 11.56
C TYR A 105 -4.01 4.90 10.39
N VAL A 106 -4.52 4.96 9.15
CA VAL A 106 -3.77 5.44 7.98
C VAL A 106 -4.48 6.63 7.35
N ASP A 107 -3.72 7.54 6.75
CA ASP A 107 -4.23 8.79 6.20
C ASP A 107 -4.52 8.70 4.69
N ILE A 108 -4.09 7.61 4.05
CA ILE A 108 -4.14 7.42 2.60
C ILE A 108 -4.79 6.07 2.28
N VAL A 109 -5.79 6.07 1.39
CA VAL A 109 -6.34 4.85 0.80
C VAL A 109 -5.36 4.37 -0.27
N SER A 110 -4.79 3.18 -0.09
CA SER A 110 -3.75 2.68 -0.99
C SER A 110 -4.07 1.31 -1.55
N ARG A 111 -3.74 1.08 -2.82
CA ARG A 111 -3.83 -0.23 -3.48
C ARG A 111 -2.60 -0.50 -4.35
N MET A 112 -2.26 -1.77 -4.50
CA MET A 112 -1.32 -2.24 -5.52
C MET A 112 -2.05 -2.68 -6.79
N TYR A 113 -1.43 -2.46 -7.94
CA TYR A 113 -1.82 -2.96 -9.27
C TYR A 113 -3.31 -2.70 -9.63
N PRO A 114 -3.72 -1.42 -9.70
CA PRO A 114 -5.06 -1.07 -10.18
C PRO A 114 -5.22 -1.44 -11.66
N GLY A 115 -6.46 -1.73 -12.07
CA GLY A 115 -6.89 -1.58 -13.46
C GLY A 115 -7.35 -0.14 -13.74
N ILE A 116 -7.59 0.19 -15.01
CA ILE A 116 -8.07 1.52 -15.42
C ILE A 116 -9.40 1.93 -14.77
N PHE A 117 -10.21 0.95 -14.33
CA PHE A 117 -11.49 1.16 -13.67
C PHE A 117 -11.38 1.34 -12.14
N THR A 118 -10.30 0.87 -11.51
CA THR A 118 -10.11 0.91 -10.04
C THR A 118 -10.19 2.32 -9.46
N PRO A 119 -9.63 3.37 -10.09
CA PRO A 119 -9.77 4.75 -9.63
C PRO A 119 -11.23 5.17 -9.40
N ALA A 120 -12.09 4.93 -10.39
CA ALA A 120 -13.52 5.26 -10.31
C ALA A 120 -14.23 4.39 -9.27
N LEU A 121 -13.88 3.10 -9.19
CA LEU A 121 -14.41 2.17 -8.19
C LEU A 121 -14.15 2.65 -6.76
N LEU A 122 -12.92 3.06 -6.45
CA LEU A 122 -12.54 3.53 -5.10
C LEU A 122 -13.11 4.93 -4.81
N ALA A 123 -12.95 5.87 -5.73
CA ALA A 123 -13.40 7.25 -5.54
C ALA A 123 -14.93 7.37 -5.46
N GLY A 124 -15.65 6.47 -6.14
CA GLY A 124 -17.11 6.44 -6.18
C GLY A 124 -17.79 5.74 -5.01
N GLN A 125 -17.05 5.14 -4.05
CA GLN A 125 -17.65 4.46 -2.91
C GLN A 125 -18.39 5.45 -2.01
N LYS A 126 -19.69 5.21 -1.78
CA LYS A 126 -20.53 5.99 -0.85
C LYS A 126 -20.34 5.52 0.60
N ASN A 127 -19.09 5.51 1.07
CA ASN A 127 -18.72 5.08 2.42
C ASN A 127 -18.34 6.25 3.37
N GLY A 128 -18.40 7.49 2.88
CA GLY A 128 -18.08 8.69 3.65
C GLY A 128 -16.57 8.97 3.81
N ASP A 129 -15.70 8.10 3.28
CA ASP A 129 -14.26 8.28 3.34
C ASP A 129 -13.79 9.18 2.19
N ASN A 130 -13.12 10.28 2.54
CA ASN A 130 -12.60 11.28 1.60
C ASN A 130 -11.08 11.33 1.53
N ARG A 131 -10.37 10.39 2.17
CA ARG A 131 -8.90 10.30 2.10
C ARG A 131 -8.42 10.21 0.65
N PRO A 132 -7.23 10.75 0.33
CA PRO A 132 -6.63 10.63 -1.00
C PRO A 132 -6.36 9.16 -1.34
N ILE A 133 -6.40 8.85 -2.63
CA ILE A 133 -6.14 7.52 -3.17
C ILE A 133 -4.76 7.51 -3.84
N PHE A 134 -3.89 6.61 -3.40
CA PHE A 134 -2.54 6.46 -3.89
C PHE A 134 -2.26 5.02 -4.32
N PHE A 135 -1.77 4.83 -5.54
CA PHE A 135 -1.41 3.49 -6.02
C PHE A 135 0.07 3.23 -5.74
N VAL A 136 0.37 2.67 -4.55
CA VAL A 136 1.75 2.45 -4.09
C VAL A 136 2.60 1.66 -5.07
N GLU A 137 1.97 0.75 -5.83
CA GLU A 137 2.59 0.02 -6.92
C GLU A 137 1.57 -0.02 -8.08
N TYR A 138 1.97 0.39 -9.28
CA TYR A 138 1.21 0.20 -10.51
C TYR A 138 2.15 0.04 -11.71
N SER A 139 1.62 -0.35 -12.87
CA SER A 139 2.38 -0.46 -14.14
C SER A 139 3.68 -1.28 -13.98
N HIS A 140 3.54 -2.58 -13.74
CA HIS A 140 4.69 -3.47 -13.51
C HIS A 140 5.63 -3.51 -14.74
N ALA A 141 6.85 -3.00 -14.61
CA ALA A 141 7.80 -2.68 -15.67
C ALA A 141 8.74 -3.83 -16.07
N MET A 142 8.34 -5.07 -15.81
CA MET A 142 9.16 -6.25 -16.11
C MET A 142 9.23 -6.52 -17.61
N GLY A 143 10.45 -6.45 -18.17
CA GLY A 143 10.71 -6.74 -19.58
C GLY A 143 10.10 -5.69 -20.51
N ASN A 144 9.45 -6.12 -21.60
CA ASN A 144 8.73 -5.22 -22.49
C ASN A 144 7.29 -5.03 -21.99
N SER A 145 7.05 -3.97 -21.21
CA SER A 145 5.81 -3.75 -20.46
C SER A 145 5.32 -2.29 -20.54
N ASN A 146 4.60 -1.82 -19.51
CA ASN A 146 4.11 -0.45 -19.33
C ASN A 146 3.19 0.08 -20.44
N GLY A 147 2.48 -0.81 -21.14
CA GLY A 147 1.35 -0.40 -21.96
C GLY A 147 0.31 0.39 -21.15
N ASN A 148 -0.53 1.17 -21.83
CA ASN A 148 -1.66 1.95 -21.29
C ASN A 148 -1.36 3.00 -20.19
N LEU A 149 -0.10 3.43 -20.07
CA LEU A 149 0.29 4.44 -19.07
C LEU A 149 -0.41 5.79 -19.29
N SER A 150 -0.64 6.19 -20.55
CA SER A 150 -1.39 7.40 -20.91
C SER A 150 -2.80 7.40 -20.34
N GLU A 151 -3.51 6.29 -20.50
CA GLU A 151 -4.90 6.09 -20.09
C GLU A 151 -5.01 6.14 -18.57
N PHE A 152 -4.05 5.54 -17.85
CA PHE A 152 -3.98 5.69 -16.40
C PHE A 152 -3.87 7.15 -15.98
N TRP A 153 -2.99 7.92 -16.61
CA TRP A 153 -2.79 9.32 -16.24
C TRP A 153 -3.97 10.23 -16.63
N ASP A 154 -4.68 9.94 -17.72
CA ASP A 154 -5.92 10.62 -18.06
C ASP A 154 -7.00 10.37 -17.00
N ILE A 155 -7.10 9.14 -16.51
CA ILE A 155 -8.03 8.77 -15.42
C ILE A 155 -7.61 9.38 -14.08
N PHE A 156 -6.31 9.34 -13.75
CA PHE A 156 -5.82 9.89 -12.49
C PHE A 156 -6.05 11.41 -12.41
N ARG A 157 -5.81 12.14 -13.51
CA ARG A 157 -6.06 13.59 -13.59
C ARG A 157 -7.54 13.95 -13.53
N SER A 158 -8.42 13.08 -14.05
CA SER A 158 -9.87 13.34 -14.06
C SER A 158 -10.61 12.85 -12.80
N THR A 159 -9.99 12.00 -11.97
CA THR A 159 -10.62 11.44 -10.76
C THR A 159 -10.27 12.23 -9.50
N LYS A 160 -11.17 13.11 -9.07
CA LYS A 160 -11.05 13.97 -7.87
C LYS A 160 -10.90 13.12 -6.58
N ARG A 161 -9.65 12.80 -6.21
CA ARG A 161 -9.12 12.16 -4.98
C ARG A 161 -7.89 11.31 -5.27
N VAL A 162 -7.69 10.91 -6.52
CA VAL A 162 -6.52 10.14 -6.93
C VAL A 162 -5.33 11.07 -7.04
N ILE A 163 -4.26 10.74 -6.31
CA ILE A 163 -3.03 11.55 -6.25
C ILE A 163 -1.86 10.90 -7.00
N GLY A 164 -2.14 9.88 -7.81
CA GLY A 164 -1.14 9.16 -8.62
C GLY A 164 -0.69 7.84 -7.97
N GLY A 165 0.55 7.44 -8.27
CA GLY A 165 1.13 6.19 -7.82
C GLY A 165 2.60 6.04 -8.19
N CYS A 166 3.24 4.96 -7.74
CA CYS A 166 4.62 4.64 -8.07
C CYS A 166 4.71 3.44 -9.04
N ILE A 167 5.45 3.59 -10.13
CA ILE A 167 5.73 2.51 -11.08
C ILE A 167 6.58 1.45 -10.38
N TRP A 168 6.22 0.18 -10.53
CA TRP A 168 7.04 -0.94 -10.06
C TRP A 168 7.89 -1.48 -11.20
N GLU A 169 9.18 -1.24 -11.29
CA GLU A 169 10.08 -0.58 -10.33
C GLU A 169 11.02 0.38 -11.11
N PHE A 170 12.21 0.66 -10.57
CA PHE A 170 13.17 1.55 -11.22
C PHE A 170 14.30 0.81 -11.97
N LYS A 171 14.72 -0.37 -11.50
CA LYS A 171 15.96 -1.01 -11.96
C LYS A 171 15.96 -2.51 -11.71
N ASP A 172 16.11 -3.25 -12.81
CA ASP A 172 16.25 -4.70 -12.78
C ASP A 172 17.33 -5.17 -11.80
N GLN A 173 16.96 -6.12 -10.95
CA GLN A 173 17.86 -6.73 -9.96
C GLN A 173 18.66 -7.90 -10.55
N GLY A 174 19.22 -7.71 -11.74
CA GLY A 174 20.06 -8.69 -12.44
C GLY A 174 21.50 -8.71 -11.91
N LEU A 175 22.04 -9.91 -11.66
CA LEU A 175 23.46 -10.10 -11.35
C LEU A 175 24.22 -10.41 -12.64
N LEU A 176 25.16 -9.54 -13.00
CA LEU A 176 26.04 -9.75 -14.15
C LEU A 176 26.85 -11.03 -13.98
N LYS A 177 26.77 -11.92 -14.96
CA LYS A 177 27.58 -13.13 -15.08
C LYS A 177 28.31 -13.13 -16.42
N ARG A 178 29.16 -14.13 -16.63
CA ARG A 178 29.91 -14.32 -17.88
C ARG A 178 29.78 -15.76 -18.35
N THR A 179 29.65 -15.95 -19.65
CA THR A 179 29.71 -17.28 -20.27
C THR A 179 31.13 -17.86 -20.16
N LYS A 180 31.33 -19.12 -20.58
CA LYS A 180 32.67 -19.73 -20.62
C LYS A 180 33.63 -18.98 -21.53
N GLU A 181 33.10 -18.35 -22.58
CA GLU A 181 33.81 -17.55 -23.58
C GLU A 181 34.04 -16.09 -23.10
N GLY A 182 33.58 -15.74 -21.90
CA GLY A 182 33.78 -14.42 -21.29
C GLY A 182 32.69 -13.39 -21.61
N THR A 183 31.68 -13.75 -22.42
CA THR A 183 30.58 -12.85 -22.82
C THR A 183 29.70 -12.51 -21.60
N PRO A 184 29.46 -11.23 -21.27
CA PRO A 184 28.58 -10.85 -20.18
C PRO A 184 27.11 -11.22 -20.47
N TYR A 185 26.38 -11.65 -19.44
CA TYR A 185 24.92 -11.87 -19.47
C TYR A 185 24.28 -11.60 -18.10
#